data_AF-A0A7Z9IQG3-F1
#
_entry.id   AF-A0A7Z9IQG3-F1
#
_cell.length_a   1.000
_cell.length_b   1.000
_cell.length_c   1.000
_cell.angle_alpha   90.00
_cell.angle_beta   90.00
_cell.angle_gamma   90.00
#
_symmetry.space_group_name_H-M   'P 1'
#
loop_
_entity.id
_entity.type
_entity.pdbx_description
1 polymer ?
#
loop_
_entity_poly.entity_id
_entity_poly.type
_entity_poly.pdbx_seq_one_letter_code
_entity_poly.pdbx_strand_id
1 'polypeptide(L)' 'MKKLILIVTVLTASFAQDFTSPTGAALRQGVHVEWFRTVCPGGDGSAIFVWSDTRFGMRNVFAHKVDQ' A
#
# COMPACT_ATOMS: atom_id res chain seq x y z
N MET A 1 6.58 22.64 -25.58
CA MET A 1 7.15 21.79 -24.52
C MET A 1 6.79 22.26 -23.11
N LYS A 2 7.13 23.49 -22.68
CA LYS A 2 6.81 24.00 -21.33
C LYS A 2 5.32 23.93 -20.94
N LYS A 3 4.42 24.30 -21.87
CA LYS A 3 2.96 24.19 -21.69
C LYS A 3 2.49 22.74 -21.51
N LEU A 4 3.09 21.79 -22.23
CA LEU A 4 2.76 20.37 -22.12
C LEU A 4 3.21 19.80 -20.77
N ILE A 5 4.42 20.16 -20.33
CA ILE A 5 4.93 19.78 -19.00
C ILE A 5 3.99 20.31 -17.92
N LEU A 6 3.59 21.58 -17.99
CA LEU A 6 2.65 22.17 -17.04
C LEU A 6 1.31 21.42 -16.98
N ILE A 7 0.75 21.08 -18.14
CA ILE A 7 -0.50 20.31 -18.22
C ILE A 7 -0.35 18.94 -17.57
N VAL A 8 0.74 18.21 -17.88
CA VAL A 8 1.01 16.90 -17.29
C VAL A 8 1.16 17.01 -15.78
N THR A 9 1.91 17.99 -15.27
CA THR A 9 2.09 18.20 -13.82
C THR A 9 0.77 18.47 -13.10
N VAL A 10 -0.07 19.34 -13.64
CA VAL A 10 -1.40 19.65 -13.06
C VAL A 10 -2.30 18.42 -13.09
N LEU A 11 -2.26 17.64 -14.17
CA LEU A 11 -3.05 16.41 -14.29
C LEU A 11 -2.62 15.40 -13.22
N THR A 12 -1.31 15.16 -13.07
CA THR A 12 -0.80 14.21 -12.06
C THR A 12 -1.09 14.64 -10.62
N ALA A 13 -1.05 15.95 -10.34
CA ALA A 13 -1.37 16.47 -9.00
C ALA A 13 -2.86 16.28 -8.64
N SER A 14 -3.75 16.27 -9.65
CA SER A 14 -5.20 16.10 -9.45
C SER A 14 -5.60 14.66 -9.08
N PHE A 15 -4.75 13.68 -9.40
CA PHE A 15 -4.96 12.27 -9.07
C PHE A 15 -4.06 11.76 -7.93
N ALA A 16 -3.28 12.64 -7.29
CA ALA A 16 -2.48 12.27 -6.14
C ALA A 16 -3.40 11.95 -4.94
N GLN A 17 -3.18 10.80 -4.30
CA GLN A 17 -3.87 10.42 -3.06
C GLN A 17 -2.94 10.62 -1.86
N ASP A 18 -3.49 11.11 -0.75
CA ASP A 18 -2.78 11.20 0.52
C ASP A 18 -2.81 9.88 1.29
N PHE A 19 -1.84 9.66 2.17
CA PHE A 19 -1.74 8.53 3.09
C PHE A 19 -2.92 8.44 4.07
N THR A 20 -3.71 9.52 4.20
CA THR A 20 -4.91 9.57 5.05
C THR A 20 -6.20 9.18 4.35
N SER A 21 -6.14 8.76 3.07
CA SER A 21 -7.34 8.38 2.32
C SER A 21 -8.14 7.29 3.06
N PRO A 22 -9.46 7.48 3.28
CA PRO A 22 -10.31 6.48 3.93
C PRO A 22 -10.49 5.21 3.09
N THR A 23 -10.06 5.23 1.82
CA THR A 23 -10.10 4.08 0.92
C THR A 23 -8.85 3.19 1.03
N GLY A 24 -7.83 3.60 1.79
CA GLY A 24 -6.61 2.81 1.98
C GLY A 24 -6.85 1.59 2.86
N ALA A 25 -6.35 0.42 2.44
CA ALA A 25 -6.36 -0.77 3.30
C ALA A 25 -5.34 -0.62 4.43
N ALA A 26 -5.79 -0.72 5.68
CA ALA A 26 -4.92 -0.60 6.84
C ALA A 26 -4.01 -1.83 6.99
N LEU A 27 -2.77 -1.73 6.50
CA LEU A 27 -1.70 -2.65 6.83
C LEU A 27 -1.03 -2.17 8.14
N ARG A 28 -1.46 -2.73 9.27
CA ARG A 28 -0.92 -2.34 10.59
C ARG A 28 0.50 -2.88 10.77
N GLN A 29 1.38 -2.03 11.30
CA GLN A 29 2.70 -2.39 11.82
C GLN A 29 2.61 -2.67 13.32
N GLY A 30 3.11 -3.83 13.75
CA GLY A 30 3.32 -4.14 15.16
C GLY A 30 4.31 -3.19 15.84
N VAL A 31 4.48 -3.34 17.16
CA VAL A 31 5.34 -2.47 17.98
C VAL A 31 6.83 -2.54 17.58
N HIS A 32 7.25 -3.59 16.85
CA HIS A 32 8.62 -3.78 16.36
C HIS A 32 8.68 -3.83 14.82
N VAL A 33 9.80 -3.37 14.26
CA VAL A 33 10.08 -3.29 12.81
C VAL A 33 9.91 -4.65 12.14
N GLU A 34 9.15 -4.66 11.05
CA GLU A 34 8.81 -5.85 10.27
C GLU A 34 9.92 -6.16 9.26
N TRP A 35 10.27 -7.44 9.16
CA TRP A 35 11.23 -7.94 8.20
C TRP A 35 10.47 -8.88 7.24
N PHE A 36 10.56 -8.60 5.94
CA PHE A 36 9.97 -9.35 4.82
C PHE A 36 8.47 -9.15 4.56
N ARG A 37 8.17 -8.10 3.78
CA ARG A 37 6.95 -8.04 2.97
C ARG A 37 7.18 -8.83 1.68
N THR A 38 6.29 -9.78 1.37
CA THR A 38 6.18 -10.36 0.02
C THR A 38 4.79 -10.07 -0.53
N VAL A 39 4.71 -9.92 -1.85
CA VAL A 39 3.47 -9.61 -2.56
C VAL A 39 3.24 -10.69 -3.60
N CYS A 40 2.05 -11.29 -3.58
CA CYS A 40 1.56 -12.15 -4.65
C CYS A 40 0.53 -11.35 -5.47
N PRO A 41 0.86 -10.90 -6.69
CA PRO A 41 -0.09 -10.19 -7.54
C PRO A 41 -1.19 -11.15 -8.01
N GLY A 42 -2.43 -10.70 -7.94
CA GLY A 42 -3.58 -11.32 -8.58
C GLY A 42 -3.69 -10.91 -10.05
N GLY A 43 -4.29 -11.78 -10.86
CA GLY A 43 -4.46 -11.53 -12.31
C GLY A 43 -5.47 -10.45 -12.67
N ASP A 44 -6.23 -9.94 -11.69
CA ASP A 44 -7.33 -8.99 -11.80
C ASP A 44 -7.00 -7.61 -11.21
N GLY A 45 -5.74 -7.35 -10.90
CA GLY A 45 -5.31 -6.13 -10.21
C GLY A 45 -5.35 -6.24 -8.67
N SER A 46 -5.84 -7.36 -8.13
CA SER A 46 -5.69 -7.65 -6.71
C SER A 46 -4.24 -7.96 -6.32
N ALA A 47 -3.95 -7.95 -5.03
CA ALA A 47 -2.69 -8.42 -4.49
C ALA A 47 -2.85 -9.00 -3.10
N ILE A 48 -2.12 -10.06 -2.79
CA ILE A 48 -2.00 -10.59 -1.43
C ILE A 48 -0.68 -10.09 -0.84
N PHE A 49 -0.77 -9.34 0.24
CA PHE A 49 0.37 -8.92 1.05
C PHE A 49 0.56 -9.91 2.19
N VAL A 50 1.80 -10.36 2.41
CA VAL A 50 2.17 -11.22 3.54
C VAL A 50 3.30 -10.56 4.31
N TRP A 51 3.18 -10.51 5.64
CA TRP A 51 4.16 -9.88 6.52
C TRP A 51 4.22 -10.57 7.89
N SER A 52 5.28 -10.30 8.62
CA SER A 52 5.49 -10.76 10.00
C SER A 52 5.26 -9.61 10.97
N ASP A 53 4.39 -9.80 11.98
CA ASP A 53 3.96 -8.74 12.91
C ASP A 53 3.91 -9.28 14.37
N THR A 54 4.17 -8.41 15.35
CA THR A 54 4.14 -8.66 16.81
C THR A 54 2.96 -8.01 17.54
N ARG A 55 1.86 -7.64 16.85
CA ARG A 55 0.69 -6.94 17.41
C ARG A 55 0.03 -7.63 18.59
N PHE A 56 0.31 -8.92 18.79
CA PHE A 56 -0.16 -9.73 19.92
C PHE A 56 0.96 -10.17 20.87
N GLY A 57 2.07 -9.43 20.93
CA GLY A 57 3.21 -9.69 21.82
C GLY A 57 4.17 -10.79 21.33
N MET A 58 3.73 -11.68 20.45
CA MET A 58 4.56 -12.71 19.80
C MET A 58 4.54 -12.52 18.27
N ARG A 59 5.65 -12.91 17.60
CA ARG A 59 5.79 -12.80 16.14
C ARG A 59 4.94 -13.87 15.44
N ASN A 60 4.04 -13.42 14.58
CA ASN A 60 3.18 -14.26 13.75
C ASN A 60 3.21 -13.78 12.29
N VAL A 61 2.78 -14.64 11.37
CA VAL A 61 2.63 -14.31 9.95
C VAL A 61 1.18 -13.95 9.66
N PHE A 62 0.99 -12.83 8.97
CA PHE A 62 -0.32 -12.32 8.56
C PHE A 62 -0.38 -12.16 7.05
N ALA A 63 -1.58 -12.25 6.49
CA ALA A 63 -1.84 -12.01 5.09
C ALA A 63 -3.11 -11.17 4.90
N HIS A 64 -3.12 -10.31 3.89
CA HIS A 64 -4.29 -9.53 3.50
C HIS A 64 -4.37 -9.41 1.98
N LYS A 65 -5.53 -9.76 1.42
CA LYS A 65 -5.86 -9.55 0.02
C LYS A 65 -6.43 -8.13 -0.13
N VAL A 66 -5.90 -7.38 -1.09
CA VAL A 66 -6.36 -6.06 -1.48
C VAL A 66 -6.94 -6.18 -2.88
N ASP A 67 -8.20 -5.81 -3.04
CA ASP A 67 -8.97 -5.81 -4.29
C ASP A 67 -9.36 -4.34 -4.57
N GLN A 68 -8.44 -3.54 -5.11
CA GLN A 68 -8.69 -2.10 -5.33
C GLN A 68 -9.05 -1.79 -6.77
#